data_AF-A0A0N5AIB4-F1
#
_entry.id   AF-A0A0N5AIB4-F1
#
_cell.length_a   1.000
_cell.length_b   1.000
_cell.length_c   1.000
_cell.angle_alpha   90.00
_cell.angle_beta   90.00
_cell.angle_gamma   90.00
#
_symmetry.space_group_name_H-M   'P 1'
#
loop_
_entity.id
_entity.type
_entity.pdbx_description
1 polymer ?
#
loop_
_entity_poly.entity_id
_entity_poly.type
_entity_poly.pdbx_seq_one_letter_code
_entity_poly.pdbx_strand_id
1 'polypeptide(L)'
;LRRTVEKFFFKLKQLIVKISLGNRKPQVRAGLLMLLAVWLHNCPLAVTQFLQVEDIVQYMTTQIDECGAEGSEGENRVVHGLLALVLALCVLDGEAADNDKNSLNAIVERRVGNEKIVELLDGISNSEQYVHAALQPQPKAKTSGDLILDYQFTKFFKSLEGQIIKQLKPDNNSANGASDKVVLSFKELVKRQDETIVERDQQLKKITTEKEAEKERFEAEISALKEKLTQLEQIQSSAVPWQAEVQRYMKWAEEWQQFEVGKHLNPAEAAVQQLTTQVKELEDQLNVGWQAYETLQQQSCSQLMQYCEKVQDLQKQLTAVSSEKAKGSESDELTTKNKEIEDLLVLLADQDAKISQYRRRLIQLGETVTDDEEEQDGL
;
A
#
# COMPACT_ATOMS: atom_id res chain seq x y z
N LEU A 1 43.86 -30.59 -22.40
CA LEU A 1 42.65 -31.05 -21.67
C LEU A 1 42.93 -31.36 -20.20
N ARG A 2 43.70 -32.41 -19.85
CA ARG A 2 43.93 -32.82 -18.44
C ARG A 2 44.46 -31.69 -17.52
N ARG A 3 45.46 -30.91 -17.95
CA ARG A 3 45.95 -29.73 -17.20
C ARG A 3 44.93 -28.60 -17.05
N THR A 4 44.02 -28.45 -18.01
CA THR A 4 42.94 -27.44 -17.95
C THR A 4 41.89 -27.87 -16.92
N VAL A 5 41.58 -29.17 -16.90
CA VAL A 5 40.67 -29.81 -15.96
C VAL A 5 41.22 -29.76 -14.53
N GLU A 6 42.52 -30.00 -14.33
CA GLU A 6 43.16 -29.87 -13.01
C GLU A 6 43.17 -28.42 -12.48
N LYS A 7 43.51 -27.44 -13.34
CA LYS A 7 43.45 -26.01 -12.98
C LYS A 7 42.02 -25.56 -12.66
N PHE A 8 41.04 -26.15 -13.33
CA PHE A 8 39.62 -25.90 -13.11
C PHE A 8 39.16 -26.43 -11.75
N PHE A 9 39.52 -27.66 -11.39
CA PHE A 9 39.21 -28.22 -10.07
C PHE A 9 39.93 -27.49 -8.93
N PHE A 10 41.16 -27.01 -9.17
CA PHE A 10 41.85 -26.16 -8.21
C PHE A 10 41.09 -24.85 -7.95
N LYS A 11 40.53 -24.22 -8.99
CA LYS A 11 39.68 -23.02 -8.85
C LYS A 11 38.35 -23.34 -8.16
N LEU A 12 37.75 -24.49 -8.42
CA LEU A 12 36.54 -24.95 -7.72
C LEU A 12 36.80 -25.11 -6.22
N LYS A 13 37.89 -25.80 -5.84
CA LYS A 13 38.29 -25.91 -4.42
C LYS A 13 38.55 -24.54 -3.78
N GLN A 14 39.19 -23.61 -4.48
CA GLN A 14 39.35 -22.24 -3.97
C GLN A 14 38.01 -21.48 -3.83
N LEU A 15 37.06 -21.70 -4.74
CA LEU A 15 35.72 -21.12 -4.65
C LEU A 15 34.96 -21.65 -3.43
N ILE A 16 35.04 -22.96 -3.20
CA ILE A 16 34.42 -23.64 -2.05
C ILE A 16 35.02 -23.13 -0.74
N VAL A 17 36.35 -23.04 -0.66
CA VAL A 17 37.04 -22.46 0.51
C VAL A 17 36.62 -21.00 0.74
N LYS A 18 36.41 -20.22 -0.33
CA LYS A 18 35.92 -18.83 -0.18
C LYS A 18 34.48 -18.73 0.31
N ILE A 19 33.63 -19.71 -0.04
CA ILE A 19 32.27 -19.85 0.47
C ILE A 19 32.31 -20.28 1.94
N SER A 20 33.17 -21.22 2.33
CA SER A 20 33.26 -21.75 3.70
C SER A 20 34.02 -20.87 4.70
N LEU A 21 34.82 -19.89 4.25
CA LEU A 21 35.60 -18.97 5.09
C LEU A 21 34.79 -17.83 5.78
N GLY A 22 33.51 -18.03 6.07
CA GLY A 22 32.74 -17.17 7.00
C GLY A 22 32.18 -15.85 6.44
N ASN A 23 31.38 -15.18 7.29
CA ASN A 23 30.51 -14.00 7.10
C ASN A 23 30.96 -13.01 6.01
N ARG A 24 30.46 -13.20 4.79
CA ARG A 24 30.56 -12.21 3.70
C ARG A 24 29.18 -11.61 3.48
N LYS A 25 29.15 -10.37 3.00
CA LYS A 25 27.93 -9.70 2.53
C LYS A 25 27.06 -10.67 1.69
N PRO A 26 25.73 -10.72 1.92
CA PRO A 26 24.84 -11.63 1.22
C PRO A 26 24.98 -11.59 -0.30
N GLN A 27 25.22 -10.40 -0.87
CA GLN A 27 25.49 -10.22 -2.29
C GLN A 27 26.63 -11.09 -2.84
N VAL A 28 27.76 -11.15 -2.12
CA VAL A 28 28.91 -11.97 -2.53
C VAL A 28 28.55 -13.45 -2.42
N ARG A 29 27.90 -13.84 -1.32
CA ARG A 29 27.47 -15.23 -1.10
C ARG A 29 26.51 -15.68 -2.20
N ALA A 30 25.50 -14.87 -2.51
CA ALA A 30 24.55 -15.12 -3.58
C ALA A 30 25.25 -15.29 -4.92
N GLY A 31 26.18 -14.40 -5.29
CA GLY A 31 26.97 -14.52 -6.52
C GLY A 31 27.77 -15.82 -6.62
N LEU A 32 28.44 -16.23 -5.53
CA LEU A 32 29.22 -17.48 -5.50
C LEU A 32 28.32 -18.72 -5.53
N LEU A 33 27.18 -18.69 -4.83
CA LEU A 33 26.22 -19.80 -4.81
C LEU A 33 25.48 -19.95 -6.14
N MET A 34 25.12 -18.85 -6.81
CA MET A 34 24.55 -18.90 -8.17
C MET A 34 25.54 -19.52 -9.15
N LEU A 35 26.81 -19.10 -9.10
CA LEU A 35 27.86 -19.69 -9.93
C LEU A 35 28.03 -21.18 -9.62
N LEU A 36 28.04 -21.56 -8.35
CA LEU A 36 28.18 -22.95 -7.93
C LEU A 36 26.98 -23.80 -8.38
N ALA A 37 25.75 -23.32 -8.23
CA ALA A 37 24.56 -24.03 -8.66
C ALA A 37 24.56 -24.30 -10.18
N VAL A 38 24.92 -23.30 -10.99
CA VAL A 38 25.09 -23.47 -12.45
C VAL A 38 26.20 -24.48 -12.77
N TRP A 39 27.26 -24.51 -11.96
CA TRP A 39 28.41 -25.38 -12.17
C TRP A 39 28.14 -26.84 -11.79
N LEU A 40 27.35 -27.07 -10.73
CA LEU A 40 26.99 -28.42 -10.27
C LEU A 40 25.90 -29.07 -11.12
N HIS A 41 24.99 -28.27 -11.69
CA HIS A 41 23.86 -28.78 -12.45
C HIS A 41 24.28 -29.67 -13.62
N ASN A 42 23.75 -30.89 -13.66
CA ASN A 42 23.96 -31.89 -14.71
C ASN A 42 25.45 -32.21 -14.93
N CYS A 43 26.24 -32.12 -13.85
CA CYS A 43 27.68 -32.36 -13.88
C CYS A 43 28.10 -33.23 -12.67
N PRO A 44 27.87 -34.56 -12.72
CA PRO A 44 28.18 -35.47 -11.61
C PRO A 44 29.63 -35.38 -11.14
N LEU A 45 30.58 -35.18 -12.06
CA LEU A 45 31.99 -35.02 -11.72
C LEU A 45 32.27 -33.76 -10.88
N ALA A 46 31.56 -32.66 -11.13
CA ALA A 46 31.67 -31.45 -10.32
C ALA A 46 31.07 -31.68 -8.93
N VAL A 47 29.97 -32.42 -8.83
CA VAL A 47 29.35 -32.83 -7.55
C VAL A 47 30.29 -33.73 -6.75
N THR A 48 30.88 -34.78 -7.34
CA THR A 48 31.83 -35.64 -6.65
C THR A 48 33.02 -34.84 -6.11
N GLN A 49 33.56 -33.91 -6.90
CA GLN A 49 34.69 -33.06 -6.48
C GLN A 49 34.30 -32.03 -5.42
N PHE A 50 33.08 -31.52 -5.48
CA PHE A 50 32.51 -30.64 -4.45
C PHE A 50 32.38 -31.38 -3.12
N LEU A 51 31.79 -32.59 -3.13
CA LEU A 51 31.60 -33.44 -1.95
C LEU A 51 32.91 -34.00 -1.36
N GLN A 52 34.00 -34.03 -2.14
CA GLN A 52 35.34 -34.39 -1.65
C GLN A 52 36.00 -33.32 -0.77
N VAL A 53 35.42 -32.13 -0.65
CA VAL A 53 35.92 -31.10 0.27
C VAL A 53 35.51 -31.47 1.69
N GLU A 54 36.48 -31.52 2.59
CA GLU A 54 36.24 -31.82 4.02
C GLU A 54 35.22 -30.84 4.61
N ASP A 55 34.31 -31.36 5.43
CA ASP A 55 33.27 -30.64 6.16
C ASP A 55 32.28 -29.80 5.33
N ILE A 56 32.29 -29.88 3.99
CA ILE A 56 31.43 -29.05 3.14
C ILE A 56 29.93 -29.31 3.36
N VAL A 57 29.53 -30.57 3.50
CA VAL A 57 28.13 -30.95 3.75
C VAL A 57 27.72 -30.47 5.13
N GLN A 58 28.58 -30.64 6.14
CA GLN A 58 28.33 -30.14 7.49
C GLN A 58 28.16 -28.63 7.49
N TYR A 59 29.10 -27.90 6.88
CA TYR A 59 29.04 -26.45 6.71
C TYR A 59 27.73 -26.00 6.05
N MET A 60 27.35 -26.60 4.91
CA MET A 60 26.13 -26.24 4.19
C MET A 60 24.86 -26.50 5.01
N THR A 61 24.79 -27.63 5.74
CA THR A 61 23.64 -27.93 6.59
C THR A 61 23.53 -26.99 7.79
N THR A 62 24.65 -26.60 8.41
CA THR A 62 24.63 -25.66 9.54
C THR A 62 24.29 -24.23 9.08
N GLN A 63 24.81 -23.81 7.92
CA GLN A 63 24.57 -22.47 7.38
C GLN A 63 23.17 -22.25 6.81
N ILE A 64 22.39 -23.30 6.61
CA ILE A 64 20.96 -23.17 6.25
C ILE A 64 20.16 -22.59 7.43
N ASP A 65 20.53 -22.95 8.67
CA ASP A 65 19.82 -22.55 9.89
C ASP A 65 20.43 -21.30 10.55
N GLU A 66 21.68 -20.96 10.23
CA GLU A 66 22.33 -19.77 10.79
C GLU A 66 21.72 -18.48 10.24
N CYS A 67 21.28 -17.59 11.13
CA CYS A 67 20.83 -16.24 10.75
C CYS A 67 22.04 -15.40 10.31
N GLY A 68 22.06 -14.95 9.05
CA GLY A 68 23.15 -14.14 8.51
C GLY A 68 23.35 -12.86 9.33
N ALA A 69 24.56 -12.64 9.87
CA ALA A 69 24.82 -11.48 10.73
C ALA A 69 24.91 -10.13 9.97
N GLU A 70 24.93 -10.16 8.63
CA GLU A 70 25.01 -8.98 7.76
C GLU A 70 23.92 -9.03 6.66
N GLY A 71 23.34 -7.87 6.33
CA GLY A 71 22.37 -7.69 5.25
C GLY A 71 20.90 -7.74 5.69
N SER A 72 19.98 -7.49 4.76
CA SER A 72 18.54 -7.51 5.06
C SER A 72 17.99 -8.93 5.19
N GLU A 73 16.86 -9.08 5.87
CA GLU A 73 16.16 -10.36 5.98
C GLU A 73 15.86 -10.98 4.61
N GLY A 74 15.46 -10.15 3.63
CA GLY A 74 15.23 -10.60 2.25
C GLY A 74 16.50 -11.07 1.54
N GLU A 75 17.62 -10.39 1.72
CA GLU A 75 18.91 -10.81 1.15
C GLU A 75 19.38 -12.14 1.73
N ASN A 76 19.25 -12.32 3.05
CA ASN A 76 19.61 -13.55 3.74
C ASN A 76 18.68 -14.72 3.38
N ARG A 77 17.38 -14.46 3.22
CA ARG A 77 16.41 -15.44 2.70
C ARG A 77 16.84 -16.00 1.34
N VAL A 78 17.27 -15.14 0.42
CA VAL A 78 17.78 -15.56 -0.89
C VAL A 78 19.06 -16.40 -0.75
N VAL A 79 19.99 -16.01 0.12
CA VAL A 79 21.21 -16.78 0.36
C VAL A 79 20.91 -18.17 0.91
N HIS A 80 19.97 -18.31 1.84
CA HIS A 80 19.59 -19.61 2.41
C HIS A 80 18.92 -20.50 1.36
N GLY A 81 18.05 -19.91 0.54
CA GLY A 81 17.47 -20.62 -0.60
C GLY A 81 18.52 -21.08 -1.60
N LEU A 82 19.55 -20.28 -1.88
CA LEU A 82 20.64 -20.66 -2.78
C LEU A 82 21.54 -21.76 -2.18
N LEU A 83 21.74 -21.77 -0.86
CA LEU A 83 22.41 -22.88 -0.15
C LEU A 83 21.59 -24.17 -0.28
N ALA A 84 20.27 -24.09 -0.08
CA ALA A 84 19.35 -25.21 -0.24
C ALA A 84 19.34 -25.74 -1.69
N LEU A 85 19.38 -24.86 -2.69
CA LEU A 85 19.48 -25.23 -4.10
C LEU A 85 20.76 -26.00 -4.40
N VAL A 86 21.91 -25.53 -3.91
CA VAL A 86 23.21 -26.21 -4.10
C VAL A 86 23.18 -27.60 -3.45
N LEU A 87 22.63 -27.72 -2.24
CA LEU A 87 22.47 -29.01 -1.56
C LEU A 87 21.53 -29.95 -2.33
N ALA A 88 20.40 -29.45 -2.82
CA ALA A 88 19.46 -30.22 -3.62
C ALA A 88 20.08 -30.72 -4.93
N LEU A 89 20.91 -29.90 -5.59
CA LEU A 89 21.65 -30.32 -6.77
C LEU A 89 22.68 -31.42 -6.45
N CYS A 90 23.34 -31.35 -5.30
CA CYS A 90 24.24 -32.42 -4.86
C CYS A 90 23.49 -33.73 -4.58
N VAL A 91 22.26 -33.65 -4.06
CA VAL A 91 21.36 -34.79 -3.84
C VAL A 91 20.87 -35.41 -5.15
N LEU A 92 20.58 -34.59 -6.17
CA LEU A 92 20.10 -35.05 -7.48
C LEU A 92 21.19 -35.68 -8.35
N ASP A 93 22.36 -35.03 -8.43
CA ASP A 93 23.45 -35.41 -9.32
C ASP A 93 24.56 -36.21 -8.60
N GLY A 94 24.45 -36.38 -7.28
CA GLY A 94 25.31 -37.26 -6.49
C GLY A 94 24.96 -38.71 -6.81
N GLU A 95 25.94 -39.49 -7.27
CA GLU A 95 25.74 -40.90 -7.59
C GLU A 95 25.01 -41.60 -6.43
N ALA A 96 23.93 -42.32 -6.77
CA ALA A 96 23.22 -43.18 -5.84
C ALA A 96 24.13 -44.33 -5.39
N ALA A 97 24.98 -44.05 -4.42
CA ALA A 97 25.64 -45.09 -3.64
C ALA A 97 24.56 -45.73 -2.77
N ASP A 98 23.94 -46.77 -3.35
CA ASP A 98 23.30 -47.92 -2.73
C ASP A 98 22.89 -47.71 -1.26
N ASN A 99 21.61 -47.37 -1.01
CA ASN A 99 20.84 -47.39 0.25
C ASN A 99 21.61 -47.38 1.60
N ASP A 100 22.70 -46.64 1.68
CA ASP A 100 23.49 -46.56 2.89
C ASP A 100 22.90 -45.47 3.78
N LYS A 101 22.80 -45.75 5.07
CA LYS A 101 22.37 -44.78 6.10
C LYS A 101 23.29 -43.54 6.15
N ASN A 102 24.44 -43.60 5.47
CA ASN A 102 25.42 -42.53 5.31
C ASN A 102 25.39 -41.89 3.90
N SER A 103 24.41 -42.24 3.07
CA SER A 103 24.21 -41.57 1.78
C SER A 103 23.91 -40.08 1.99
N LEU A 104 24.32 -39.25 1.03
CA LEU A 104 24.09 -37.81 1.08
C LEU A 104 22.60 -37.48 1.28
N ASN A 105 21.72 -38.23 0.63
CA ASN A 105 20.27 -38.11 0.77
C ASN A 105 19.81 -38.31 2.21
N ALA A 106 20.24 -39.38 2.88
CA ALA A 106 19.87 -39.65 4.27
C ALA A 106 20.45 -38.60 5.25
N ILE A 107 21.63 -38.04 4.96
CA ILE A 107 22.23 -36.98 5.79
C ILE A 107 21.45 -35.67 5.64
N VAL A 108 21.13 -35.27 4.42
CA VAL A 108 20.41 -34.04 4.11
C VAL A 108 18.98 -34.11 4.62
N GLU A 109 18.29 -35.25 4.43
CA GLU A 109 16.94 -35.47 4.94
C GLU A 109 16.90 -35.41 6.47
N ARG A 110 17.87 -36.01 7.17
CA ARG A 110 17.93 -35.99 8.64
C ARG A 110 18.30 -34.63 9.22
N ARG A 111 19.17 -33.85 8.56
CA ARG A 111 19.69 -32.58 9.12
C ARG A 111 18.86 -31.36 8.75
N VAL A 112 18.28 -31.35 7.56
CA VAL A 112 17.54 -30.19 7.04
C VAL A 112 16.07 -30.53 6.84
N GLY A 113 15.78 -31.71 6.28
CA GLY A 113 14.44 -32.13 5.92
C GLY A 113 14.04 -31.66 4.51
N ASN A 114 13.41 -32.56 3.76
CA ASN A 114 12.99 -32.30 2.38
C ASN A 114 11.96 -31.16 2.30
N GLU A 115 11.08 -31.03 3.29
CA GLU A 115 10.10 -29.93 3.36
C GLU A 115 10.79 -28.58 3.54
N LYS A 116 11.80 -28.51 4.40
CA LYS A 116 12.54 -27.28 4.64
C LYS A 116 13.29 -26.81 3.40
N ILE A 117 13.88 -27.74 2.64
CA ILE A 117 14.52 -27.42 1.36
C ILE A 117 13.50 -26.83 0.39
N VAL A 118 12.29 -27.40 0.31
CA VAL A 118 11.22 -26.88 -0.55
C VAL A 118 10.78 -25.48 -0.11
N GLU A 119 10.61 -25.22 1.19
CA GLU A 119 10.28 -23.89 1.73
C GLU A 119 11.36 -22.85 1.40
N LEU A 120 12.64 -23.22 1.52
CA LEU A 120 13.76 -22.32 1.23
C LEU A 120 13.86 -21.99 -0.27
N LEU A 121 13.54 -22.94 -1.14
CA LEU A 121 13.45 -22.73 -2.59
C LEU A 121 12.29 -21.79 -2.95
N ASP A 122 11.10 -22.03 -2.39
CA ASP A 122 9.93 -21.14 -2.55
C ASP A 122 10.22 -19.72 -2.01
N GLY A 123 11.06 -19.64 -0.97
CA GLY A 123 11.57 -18.37 -0.45
C GLY A 123 12.38 -17.55 -1.44
N ILE A 124 13.01 -18.18 -2.45
CA ILE A 124 13.70 -17.46 -3.53
C ILE A 124 12.67 -16.93 -4.52
N SER A 125 11.76 -17.77 -5.04
CA SER A 125 10.81 -17.40 -6.09
C SER A 125 9.82 -16.31 -5.65
N ASN A 126 9.50 -16.27 -4.35
CA ASN A 126 8.62 -15.25 -3.75
C ASN A 126 9.37 -14.02 -3.20
N SER A 127 10.69 -13.92 -3.37
CA SER A 127 11.47 -12.77 -2.90
C SER A 127 11.36 -11.56 -3.83
N GLU A 128 11.40 -10.34 -3.26
CA GLU A 128 11.42 -9.09 -4.03
C GLU A 128 12.62 -9.03 -4.98
N GLN A 129 13.78 -9.56 -4.53
CA GLN A 129 15.00 -9.65 -5.31
C GLN A 129 14.83 -10.52 -6.55
N TYR A 130 14.07 -11.62 -6.44
CA TYR A 130 13.78 -12.50 -7.57
C TYR A 130 12.81 -11.87 -8.55
N VAL A 131 11.72 -11.28 -8.07
CA VAL A 131 10.75 -10.57 -8.92
C VAL A 131 11.46 -9.46 -9.69
N HIS A 132 12.29 -8.65 -9.02
CA HIS A 132 13.02 -7.58 -9.66
C HIS A 132 14.04 -8.08 -10.70
N ALA A 133 14.82 -9.12 -10.38
CA ALA A 133 15.80 -9.71 -11.30
C ALA A 133 15.15 -10.40 -12.50
N ALA A 134 13.93 -10.93 -12.37
CA ALA A 134 13.22 -11.65 -13.43
C ALA A 134 12.56 -10.73 -14.47
N LEU A 135 12.39 -9.42 -14.18
CA LEU A 135 11.67 -8.50 -15.06
C LEU A 135 12.41 -8.19 -16.37
N GLN A 136 13.73 -8.01 -16.33
CA GLN A 136 14.49 -7.61 -17.51
C GLN A 136 15.95 -8.11 -17.48
N PRO A 137 16.55 -8.42 -18.65
CA PRO A 137 17.96 -8.84 -18.73
C PRO A 137 18.97 -7.76 -18.33
N GLN A 138 18.59 -6.49 -18.41
CA GLN A 138 19.49 -5.38 -18.14
C GLN A 138 19.51 -5.07 -16.65
N PRO A 139 20.66 -5.19 -15.95
CA PRO A 139 20.75 -4.89 -14.52
C PRO A 139 20.56 -3.38 -14.31
N LYS A 140 19.45 -2.99 -13.69
CA LYS A 140 19.19 -1.61 -13.27
C LYS A 140 19.25 -1.55 -11.75
N ALA A 141 20.36 -1.03 -11.23
CA ALA A 141 20.58 -0.89 -9.79
C ALA A 141 20.55 0.59 -9.39
N LYS A 142 19.75 0.92 -8.38
CA LYS A 142 19.78 2.20 -7.66
C LYS A 142 20.69 2.10 -6.43
N THR A 143 20.73 0.93 -5.81
CA THR A 143 21.56 0.62 -4.63
C THR A 143 22.33 -0.69 -4.82
N SER A 144 23.35 -0.94 -3.99
CA SER A 144 24.11 -2.20 -4.04
C SER A 144 23.27 -3.44 -3.73
N GLY A 145 22.18 -3.30 -2.97
CA GLY A 145 21.25 -4.38 -2.63
C GLY A 145 20.30 -4.78 -3.76
N ASP A 146 20.25 -4.02 -4.85
CA ASP A 146 19.41 -4.35 -6.01
C ASP A 146 20.04 -5.43 -6.91
N LEU A 147 21.31 -5.77 -6.66
CA LEU A 147 22.13 -6.67 -7.47
C LEU A 147 22.45 -7.98 -6.71
N ILE A 148 21.41 -8.69 -6.29
CA ILE A 148 21.53 -9.98 -5.59
C ILE A 148 21.39 -11.17 -6.54
N LEU A 149 20.40 -11.14 -7.44
CA LEU A 149 20.12 -12.22 -8.39
C LEU A 149 20.35 -11.75 -9.84
N ASP A 150 20.85 -12.67 -10.67
CA ASP A 150 21.02 -12.46 -12.11
C ASP A 150 19.78 -12.90 -12.90
N TYR A 151 19.46 -12.18 -13.98
CA TYR A 151 18.30 -12.47 -14.83
C TYR A 151 18.36 -13.88 -15.45
N GLN A 152 19.51 -14.31 -15.97
CA GLN A 152 19.63 -15.66 -16.54
C GLN A 152 19.54 -16.72 -15.45
N PHE A 153 20.07 -16.42 -14.26
CA PHE A 153 19.91 -17.29 -13.12
C PHE A 153 18.44 -17.47 -12.72
N THR A 154 17.59 -16.43 -12.77
CA THR A 154 16.16 -16.60 -12.44
C THR A 154 15.44 -17.62 -13.34
N LYS A 155 15.80 -17.65 -14.64
CA LYS A 155 15.28 -18.64 -15.61
C LYS A 155 15.81 -20.04 -15.33
N PHE A 156 17.12 -20.13 -15.07
CA PHE A 156 17.77 -21.37 -14.70
C PHE A 156 17.14 -21.97 -13.44
N PHE A 157 16.97 -21.17 -12.38
CA PHE A 157 16.32 -21.55 -11.13
C PHE A 157 14.90 -22.06 -11.36
N LYS A 158 14.07 -21.33 -12.12
CA LYS A 158 12.68 -21.71 -12.40
C LYS A 158 12.56 -23.07 -13.10
N SER A 159 13.53 -23.41 -13.96
CA SER A 159 13.56 -24.71 -14.63
C SER A 159 13.93 -25.87 -13.70
N LEU A 160 14.69 -25.58 -12.63
CA LEU A 160 15.20 -26.55 -11.66
C LEU A 160 14.27 -26.75 -10.48
N GLU A 161 13.65 -25.70 -9.97
CA GLU A 161 12.77 -25.71 -8.79
C GLU A 161 11.71 -26.81 -8.90
N GLY A 162 10.99 -26.88 -10.02
CA GLY A 162 9.97 -27.91 -10.25
C GLY A 162 10.53 -29.34 -10.41
N GLN A 163 11.79 -29.50 -10.85
CA GLN A 163 12.44 -30.82 -10.95
C GLN A 163 12.89 -31.31 -9.57
N ILE A 164 13.47 -30.41 -8.78
CA ILE A 164 13.92 -30.67 -7.40
C ILE A 164 12.73 -31.06 -6.52
N ILE A 165 11.63 -30.29 -6.57
CA ILE A 165 10.44 -30.55 -5.75
C ILE A 165 9.85 -31.95 -6.02
N LYS A 166 9.77 -32.37 -7.29
CA LYS A 166 9.24 -33.68 -7.67
C LYS A 166 10.09 -34.85 -7.16
N GLN A 167 11.40 -34.66 -7.04
CA GLN A 167 12.34 -35.68 -6.59
C GLN A 167 12.41 -35.77 -5.07
N LEU A 168 12.32 -34.63 -4.38
CA LEU A 168 12.29 -34.56 -2.91
C LEU A 168 10.92 -34.98 -2.33
N LYS A 169 9.85 -34.83 -3.11
CA LYS A 169 8.49 -35.32 -2.79
C LYS A 169 8.01 -36.28 -3.89
N PRO A 170 8.50 -37.53 -3.93
CA PRO A 170 7.96 -38.52 -4.84
C PRO A 170 6.50 -38.80 -4.44
N ASP A 171 5.55 -38.58 -5.35
CA ASP A 171 4.12 -38.77 -5.12
C ASP A 171 3.81 -40.17 -4.58
N ASN A 172 3.62 -40.29 -3.27
CA ASN A 172 2.85 -41.36 -2.68
C ASN A 172 1.38 -41.02 -2.93
N ASN A 173 0.84 -41.50 -4.05
CA ASN A 173 -0.57 -41.40 -4.42
C ASN A 173 -1.44 -42.10 -3.35
N SER A 174 -1.79 -41.39 -2.27
CA SER A 174 -2.82 -41.81 -1.31
C SER A 174 -3.30 -40.63 -0.45
N ALA A 175 -3.67 -39.50 -1.08
CA ALA A 175 -4.41 -38.41 -0.41
C ALA A 175 -5.25 -37.53 -1.36
N ASN A 176 -5.53 -37.97 -2.59
CA ASN A 176 -6.17 -37.13 -3.63
C ASN A 176 -7.69 -36.92 -3.46
N GLY A 177 -8.27 -37.23 -2.30
CA GLY A 177 -9.68 -36.93 -2.02
C GLY A 177 -9.90 -35.58 -1.32
N ALA A 178 -8.96 -35.16 -0.47
CA ALA A 178 -9.08 -33.93 0.32
C ALA A 178 -8.47 -32.72 -0.40
N SER A 179 -7.31 -32.89 -1.03
CA SER A 179 -6.64 -31.82 -1.78
C SER A 179 -7.49 -31.35 -2.97
N ASP A 180 -8.11 -32.27 -3.71
CA ASP A 180 -8.95 -31.93 -4.86
C ASP A 180 -10.23 -31.18 -4.45
N LYS A 181 -10.82 -31.54 -3.31
CA LYS A 181 -11.97 -30.83 -2.73
C LYS A 181 -11.60 -29.42 -2.25
N VAL A 182 -10.41 -29.27 -1.67
CA VAL A 182 -9.86 -27.97 -1.26
C VAL A 182 -9.55 -27.10 -2.49
N VAL A 183 -8.92 -27.66 -3.53
CA VAL A 183 -8.67 -26.96 -4.79
C VAL A 183 -9.97 -26.54 -5.48
N LEU A 184 -11.00 -27.38 -5.47
CA LEU A 184 -12.33 -27.03 -5.98
C LEU A 184 -12.96 -25.88 -5.18
N SER A 185 -12.84 -25.88 -3.85
CA SER A 185 -13.33 -24.77 -3.01
C SER A 185 -12.58 -23.46 -3.27
N PHE A 186 -11.26 -23.51 -3.46
CA PHE A 186 -10.47 -22.33 -3.85
C PHE A 186 -10.85 -21.84 -5.24
N LYS A 187 -11.08 -22.74 -6.19
CA LYS A 187 -11.52 -22.37 -7.54
C LYS A 187 -12.90 -21.72 -7.54
N GLU A 188 -13.84 -22.20 -6.72
CA GLU A 188 -15.14 -21.54 -6.53
C GLU A 188 -15.01 -20.19 -5.82
N LEU A 189 -14.12 -20.07 -4.84
CA LEU A 189 -13.86 -18.80 -4.15
C LEU A 189 -13.29 -17.76 -5.11
N VAL A 190 -12.29 -18.14 -5.91
CA VAL A 190 -11.71 -17.29 -6.96
C VAL A 190 -12.80 -16.86 -7.95
N LYS A 191 -13.67 -17.78 -8.39
CA LYS A 191 -14.77 -17.43 -9.29
C LYS A 191 -15.75 -16.42 -8.69
N ARG A 192 -16.12 -16.57 -7.41
CA ARG A 192 -16.96 -15.59 -6.70
C ARG A 192 -16.26 -14.23 -6.54
N GLN A 193 -14.95 -14.24 -6.29
CA GLN A 193 -14.15 -13.02 -6.23
C GLN A 193 -14.09 -12.33 -7.60
N ASP A 194 -13.86 -13.07 -8.68
CA ASP A 194 -13.87 -12.55 -10.04
C ASP A 194 -15.23 -11.94 -10.41
N GLU A 195 -16.34 -12.59 -10.04
CA GLU A 195 -17.70 -12.06 -10.20
C GLU A 195 -17.90 -10.76 -9.40
N THR A 196 -17.42 -10.70 -8.16
CA THR A 196 -17.48 -9.50 -7.31
C THR A 196 -16.65 -8.35 -7.87
N ILE A 197 -15.47 -8.65 -8.43
CA ILE A 197 -14.59 -7.66 -9.07
C ILE A 197 -15.30 -7.07 -10.29
N VAL A 198 -15.91 -7.90 -11.13
CA VAL A 198 -16.67 -7.43 -12.30
C VAL A 198 -17.86 -6.55 -11.87
N GLU A 199 -18.58 -6.93 -10.81
CA GLU A 199 -19.69 -6.13 -10.29
C GLU A 199 -19.21 -4.78 -9.74
N ARG A 200 -18.10 -4.75 -8.99
CA ARG A 200 -17.49 -3.51 -8.51
C ARG A 200 -16.97 -2.64 -9.64
N ASP A 201 -16.36 -3.21 -10.67
CA ASP A 201 -15.90 -2.47 -11.86
C ASP A 201 -17.09 -1.85 -12.62
N GLN A 202 -18.23 -2.54 -12.69
CA GLN A 202 -19.46 -1.99 -13.26
C GLN A 202 -20.00 -0.84 -12.42
N GLN A 203 -20.00 -0.97 -11.09
CA GLN A 203 -20.42 0.11 -10.18
C GLN A 203 -19.49 1.32 -10.28
N LEU A 204 -18.18 1.13 -10.33
CA LEU A 204 -17.21 2.20 -10.53
C LEU A 204 -17.44 2.92 -11.85
N LYS A 205 -17.62 2.19 -12.95
CA LYS A 205 -17.94 2.77 -14.27
C LYS A 205 -19.22 3.61 -14.22
N LYS A 206 -20.26 3.12 -13.55
CA LYS A 206 -21.52 3.85 -13.40
C LYS A 206 -21.32 5.16 -12.64
N ILE A 207 -20.66 5.10 -11.48
CA ILE A 207 -20.38 6.28 -10.65
C ILE A 207 -19.49 7.28 -11.41
N THR A 208 -18.50 6.82 -12.18
CA THR A 208 -17.67 7.73 -12.98
C THR A 208 -18.49 8.43 -14.06
N THR A 209 -19.38 7.72 -14.76
CA THR A 209 -20.24 8.34 -15.78
C THR A 209 -21.25 9.33 -15.18
N GLU A 210 -21.79 9.02 -14.00
CA GLU A 210 -22.69 9.94 -13.29
C GLU A 210 -21.96 11.21 -12.84
N LYS A 211 -20.74 11.07 -12.31
CA LYS A 211 -19.89 12.22 -11.94
C LYS A 211 -19.48 13.07 -13.14
N GLU A 212 -19.17 12.46 -14.27
CA GLU A 212 -18.85 13.18 -15.50
C GLU A 212 -20.06 13.98 -16.00
N ALA A 213 -21.25 13.37 -16.02
CA ALA A 213 -22.48 14.06 -16.39
C ALA A 213 -22.85 15.20 -15.42
N GLU A 214 -22.64 15.01 -14.12
CA GLU A 214 -22.87 16.05 -13.11
C GLU A 214 -21.87 17.20 -13.26
N LYS A 215 -20.60 16.90 -13.54
CA LYS A 215 -19.56 17.89 -13.83
C LYS A 215 -19.92 18.73 -15.06
N GLU A 216 -20.36 18.10 -16.15
CA GLU A 216 -20.81 18.82 -17.36
C GLU A 216 -22.01 19.74 -17.07
N ARG A 217 -22.95 19.31 -16.21
CA ARG A 217 -24.07 20.16 -15.78
C ARG A 217 -23.61 21.38 -14.99
N PHE A 218 -22.69 21.20 -14.03
CA PHE A 218 -22.16 22.33 -13.27
C PHE A 218 -21.33 23.28 -14.15
N GLU A 219 -20.55 22.75 -15.10
CA GLU A 219 -19.81 23.59 -16.05
C GLU A 219 -20.77 24.42 -16.93
N ALA A 220 -21.87 23.82 -17.40
CA ALA A 220 -22.92 24.52 -18.14
C ALA A 220 -23.58 25.63 -17.29
N GLU A 221 -23.93 25.34 -16.03
CA GLU A 221 -24.52 26.34 -15.13
C GLU A 221 -23.56 27.50 -14.84
N ILE A 222 -22.28 27.21 -14.59
CA ILE A 222 -21.24 28.22 -14.41
C ILE A 222 -21.11 29.09 -15.66
N SER A 223 -21.17 28.50 -16.86
CA SER A 223 -21.10 29.25 -18.11
C SER A 223 -22.30 30.22 -18.26
N ALA A 224 -23.51 29.76 -17.94
CA ALA A 224 -24.72 30.57 -18.00
C ALA A 224 -24.72 31.71 -16.96
N LEU A 225 -24.20 31.45 -15.75
CA LEU A 225 -24.05 32.47 -14.72
C LEU A 225 -23.02 33.54 -15.11
N LYS A 226 -21.90 33.13 -15.72
CA LYS A 226 -20.90 34.07 -16.25
C LYS A 226 -21.50 34.96 -17.34
N GLU A 227 -22.30 34.41 -18.24
CA GLU A 227 -22.99 35.20 -19.27
C GLU A 227 -23.93 36.24 -18.63
N LYS A 228 -24.76 35.84 -17.66
CA LYS A 228 -25.62 36.78 -16.93
C LYS A 228 -24.84 37.88 -16.23
N LEU A 229 -23.70 37.55 -15.61
CA LEU A 229 -22.82 38.53 -14.98
C LEU A 229 -22.35 39.57 -16.00
N THR A 230 -21.86 39.13 -17.16
CA THR A 230 -21.39 40.03 -18.22
C THR A 230 -22.51 40.93 -18.75
N GLN A 231 -23.73 40.41 -18.87
CA GLN A 231 -24.90 41.22 -19.25
C GLN A 231 -25.23 42.29 -18.21
N LEU A 232 -25.17 41.96 -16.91
CA LEU A 232 -25.39 42.91 -15.83
C LEU A 232 -24.31 44.00 -15.79
N GLU A 233 -23.05 43.62 -15.94
CA GLU A 233 -21.92 44.58 -16.03
C GLU A 233 -22.10 45.53 -17.21
N GLN A 234 -22.55 45.01 -18.36
CA GLN A 234 -22.82 45.84 -19.53
C GLN A 234 -23.98 46.82 -19.29
N ILE A 235 -25.10 46.36 -18.71
CA ILE A 235 -26.22 47.24 -18.35
C ILE A 235 -25.76 48.31 -17.37
N GLN A 236 -25.01 47.93 -16.33
CA GLN A 236 -24.49 48.85 -15.33
C GLN A 236 -23.57 49.91 -15.95
N SER A 237 -22.64 49.50 -16.82
CA SER A 237 -21.75 50.44 -17.53
C SER A 237 -22.52 51.44 -18.38
N SER A 238 -23.62 51.00 -19.02
CA SER A 238 -24.49 51.86 -19.82
C SER A 238 -25.36 52.80 -18.98
N ALA A 239 -25.71 52.42 -17.75
CA ALA A 239 -26.56 53.22 -16.86
C ALA A 239 -25.81 54.40 -16.21
N VAL A 240 -24.50 54.27 -15.96
CA VAL A 240 -23.66 55.32 -15.34
C VAL A 240 -23.75 56.69 -16.06
N PRO A 241 -23.58 56.80 -17.40
CA PRO A 241 -23.68 58.09 -18.08
C PRO A 241 -25.09 58.69 -18.01
N TRP A 242 -26.15 57.87 -18.06
CA TRP A 242 -27.52 58.34 -17.88
C TRP A 242 -27.78 58.87 -16.48
N GLN A 243 -27.24 58.20 -15.45
CA GLN A 243 -27.31 58.70 -14.07
C GLN A 243 -26.60 60.04 -13.93
N ALA A 244 -25.43 60.20 -14.55
CA ALA A 244 -24.70 61.49 -14.55
C ALA A 244 -25.50 62.61 -15.23
N GLU A 245 -26.21 62.31 -16.33
CA GLU A 245 -27.04 63.31 -17.03
C GLU A 245 -28.29 63.68 -16.22
N VAL A 246 -28.96 62.72 -15.57
CA VAL A 246 -30.08 62.98 -14.65
C VAL A 246 -29.65 63.91 -13.51
N GLN A 247 -28.48 63.67 -12.92
CA GLN A 247 -27.90 64.54 -11.89
C GLN A 247 -27.65 65.96 -12.41
N ARG A 248 -27.24 66.10 -13.67
CA ARG A 248 -27.05 67.42 -14.28
C ARG A 248 -28.37 68.16 -14.46
N TYR A 249 -29.42 67.47 -14.91
CA TYR A 249 -30.75 68.07 -15.03
C TYR A 249 -31.36 68.44 -13.67
N MET A 250 -31.16 67.63 -12.63
CA MET A 250 -31.58 67.96 -11.27
C MET A 250 -30.96 69.27 -10.79
N LYS A 251 -29.63 69.42 -10.91
CA LYS A 251 -28.94 70.67 -10.56
C LYS A 251 -29.46 71.87 -11.34
N TRP A 252 -29.70 71.70 -12.64
CA TRP A 252 -30.22 72.77 -13.46
C TRP A 252 -31.64 73.20 -13.04
N ALA A 253 -32.49 72.25 -12.66
CA ALA A 253 -33.83 72.54 -12.14
C ALA A 253 -33.78 73.26 -10.79
N GLU A 254 -32.87 72.87 -9.89
CA GLU A 254 -32.63 73.56 -8.62
C GLU A 254 -32.18 75.01 -8.83
N GLU A 255 -31.21 75.24 -9.72
CA GLU A 255 -30.72 76.59 -10.06
C GLU A 255 -31.84 77.47 -10.65
N TRP A 256 -32.67 76.90 -11.51
CA TRP A 256 -33.81 77.61 -12.11
C TRP A 256 -34.89 77.95 -11.08
N GLN A 257 -35.23 77.01 -10.18
CA GLN A 257 -36.15 77.23 -9.08
C GLN A 257 -35.64 78.32 -8.11
N GLN A 258 -34.33 78.34 -7.80
CA GLN A 258 -33.71 79.38 -6.97
C GLN A 258 -33.78 80.77 -7.61
N PHE A 259 -33.56 80.86 -8.92
CA PHE A 259 -33.70 82.11 -9.67
C PHE A 259 -35.12 82.68 -9.60
N GLU A 260 -36.13 81.81 -9.64
CA GLU A 260 -37.54 82.21 -9.66
C GLU A 260 -38.05 82.62 -8.27
N VAL A 261 -37.64 81.92 -7.22
CA VAL A 261 -37.90 82.28 -5.82
C VAL A 261 -37.23 83.62 -5.45
N GLY A 262 -36.03 83.89 -5.99
CA GLY A 262 -35.29 85.14 -5.77
C GLY A 262 -35.99 86.41 -6.28
N LYS A 263 -37.02 86.28 -7.14
CA LYS A 263 -37.79 87.43 -7.64
C LYS A 263 -38.89 87.92 -6.68
N HIS A 264 -39.25 87.17 -5.65
CA HIS A 264 -40.57 87.36 -5.02
C HIS A 264 -40.67 87.83 -3.55
N LEU A 265 -39.63 87.88 -2.67
CA LEU A 265 -39.88 88.25 -1.24
C LEU A 265 -38.76 89.05 -0.50
N ASN A 266 -39.21 89.80 0.51
CA ASN A 266 -38.50 90.78 1.36
C ASN A 266 -37.33 90.14 2.19
N PRO A 267 -36.19 90.84 2.43
CA PRO A 267 -34.90 90.17 2.65
C PRO A 267 -34.67 89.46 4.00
N ALA A 268 -35.34 89.84 5.09
CA ALA A 268 -34.96 89.38 6.43
C ALA A 268 -35.71 88.12 6.92
N GLU A 269 -36.98 87.98 6.58
CA GLU A 269 -37.83 86.86 7.01
C GLU A 269 -37.73 85.66 6.05
N ALA A 270 -37.45 85.94 4.77
CA ALA A 270 -37.15 84.95 3.75
C ALA A 270 -35.87 84.16 4.07
N ALA A 271 -34.80 84.84 4.53
CA ALA A 271 -33.52 84.19 4.83
C ALA A 271 -33.62 83.18 5.98
N VAL A 272 -34.39 83.50 7.03
CA VAL A 272 -34.59 82.59 8.18
C VAL A 272 -35.46 81.40 7.80
N GLN A 273 -36.54 81.61 7.03
CA GLN A 273 -37.37 80.50 6.53
C GLN A 273 -36.59 79.60 5.55
N GLN A 274 -35.76 80.19 4.68
CA GLN A 274 -34.97 79.46 3.70
C GLN A 274 -33.87 78.62 4.36
N LEU A 275 -33.19 79.14 5.38
CA LEU A 275 -32.24 78.37 6.19
C LEU A 275 -32.92 77.24 6.98
N THR A 276 -34.12 77.49 7.53
CA THR A 276 -34.89 76.45 8.24
C THR A 276 -35.32 75.33 7.29
N THR A 277 -35.68 75.67 6.06
CA THR A 277 -36.06 74.70 5.03
C THR A 277 -34.85 73.92 4.53
N GLN A 278 -33.70 74.57 4.33
CA GLN A 278 -32.44 73.91 3.97
C GLN A 278 -31.93 72.96 5.07
N VAL A 279 -32.02 73.35 6.35
CA VAL A 279 -31.65 72.45 7.45
C VAL A 279 -32.54 71.21 7.45
N LYS A 280 -33.85 71.39 7.27
CA LYS A 280 -34.80 70.27 7.20
C LYS A 280 -34.56 69.37 5.99
N GLU A 281 -34.20 69.95 4.85
CA GLU A 281 -33.91 69.18 3.63
C GLU A 281 -32.56 68.46 3.70
N LEU A 282 -31.55 69.05 4.35
CA LEU A 282 -30.29 68.37 4.66
C LEU A 282 -30.50 67.26 5.70
N GLU A 283 -31.37 67.46 6.69
CA GLU A 283 -31.78 66.42 7.64
C GLU A 283 -32.49 65.27 6.93
N ASP A 284 -33.41 65.55 5.99
CA ASP A 284 -34.11 64.55 5.20
C ASP A 284 -33.15 63.80 4.25
N GLN A 285 -32.24 64.52 3.57
CA GLN A 285 -31.21 63.91 2.71
C GLN A 285 -30.24 63.03 3.50
N LEU A 286 -29.82 63.47 4.68
CA LEU A 286 -28.98 62.68 5.57
C LEU A 286 -29.73 61.44 6.06
N ASN A 287 -31.02 61.56 6.38
CA ASN A 287 -31.85 60.44 6.81
C ASN A 287 -32.06 59.40 5.69
N VAL A 288 -32.28 59.85 4.46
CA VAL A 288 -32.38 58.97 3.28
C VAL A 288 -31.02 58.30 2.98
N GLY A 289 -29.92 59.05 3.04
CA GLY A 289 -28.57 58.49 2.90
C GLY A 289 -28.24 57.46 3.99
N TRP A 290 -28.66 57.72 5.22
CA TRP A 290 -28.49 56.82 6.36
C TRP A 290 -29.34 55.55 6.21
N GLN A 291 -30.60 55.66 5.79
CA GLN A 291 -31.46 54.50 5.48
C GLN A 291 -30.90 53.65 4.33
N ALA A 292 -30.37 54.28 3.28
CA ALA A 292 -29.72 53.56 2.18
C ALA A 292 -28.45 52.83 2.66
N TYR A 293 -27.64 53.48 3.49
CA TYR A 293 -26.45 52.89 4.11
C TYR A 293 -26.82 51.72 5.03
N GLU A 294 -27.83 51.87 5.87
CA GLU A 294 -28.31 50.81 6.77
C GLU A 294 -28.88 49.62 5.99
N THR A 295 -29.63 49.89 4.91
CA THR A 295 -30.15 48.84 4.03
C THR A 295 -29.03 48.09 3.33
N LEU A 296 -28.01 48.78 2.81
CA LEU A 296 -26.85 48.16 2.17
C LEU A 296 -26.02 47.35 3.16
N GLN A 297 -25.85 47.86 4.38
CA GLN A 297 -25.16 47.16 5.46
C GLN A 297 -25.95 45.92 5.90
N GLN A 298 -27.28 45.99 5.98
CA GLN A 298 -28.13 44.86 6.31
C GLN A 298 -28.14 43.80 5.21
N GLN A 299 -28.14 44.21 3.93
CA GLN A 299 -27.97 43.31 2.80
C GLN A 299 -26.59 42.62 2.85
N SER A 300 -25.52 43.36 3.11
CA SER A 300 -24.16 42.81 3.24
C SER A 300 -24.06 41.83 4.42
N CYS A 301 -24.64 42.16 5.57
CA CYS A 301 -24.72 41.25 6.72
C CYS A 301 -25.55 39.99 6.41
N SER A 302 -26.66 40.11 5.68
CA SER A 302 -27.46 38.96 5.27
C SER A 302 -26.72 38.03 4.31
N GLN A 303 -25.93 38.59 3.39
CA GLN A 303 -25.07 37.83 2.49
C GLN A 303 -23.93 37.15 3.27
N LEU A 304 -23.28 37.86 4.20
CA LEU A 304 -22.27 37.29 5.09
C LEU A 304 -22.84 36.15 5.93
N MET A 305 -24.05 36.29 6.48
CA MET A 305 -24.73 35.21 7.20
C MET A 305 -24.98 33.99 6.32
N GLN A 306 -25.46 34.18 5.08
CA GLN A 306 -25.64 33.08 4.13
C GLN A 306 -24.32 32.40 3.76
N TYR A 307 -23.23 33.15 3.61
CA TYR A 307 -21.91 32.58 3.36
C TYR A 307 -21.39 31.82 4.58
N CYS A 308 -21.55 32.36 5.80
CA CYS A 308 -21.19 31.67 7.04
C CYS A 308 -21.99 30.37 7.23
N GLU A 309 -23.29 30.39 6.92
CA GLU A 309 -24.15 29.20 6.98
C GLU A 309 -23.73 28.15 5.95
N LYS A 310 -23.45 28.56 4.71
CA LYS A 310 -22.88 27.67 3.67
C LYS A 310 -21.52 27.11 4.07
N VAL A 311 -20.64 27.92 4.65
CA VAL A 311 -19.33 27.47 5.14
C VAL A 311 -19.51 26.48 6.28
N GLN A 312 -20.43 26.74 7.22
CA GLN A 312 -20.73 25.83 8.31
C GLN A 312 -21.32 24.50 7.82
N ASP A 313 -22.21 24.53 6.83
CA ASP A 313 -22.77 23.32 6.23
C ASP A 313 -21.74 22.55 5.42
N LEU A 314 -20.88 23.22 4.65
CA LEU A 314 -19.75 22.57 3.99
C LEU A 314 -18.76 21.98 5.00
N GLN A 315 -18.54 22.66 6.12
CA GLN A 315 -17.66 22.16 7.19
C GLN A 315 -18.30 20.98 7.93
N LYS A 316 -19.63 20.98 8.13
CA LYS A 316 -20.40 19.83 8.62
C LYS A 316 -20.39 18.67 7.63
N GLN A 317 -20.52 18.92 6.34
CA GLN A 317 -20.40 17.88 5.30
C GLN A 317 -18.97 17.34 5.23
N LEU A 318 -17.96 18.18 5.39
CA LEU A 318 -16.56 17.74 5.44
C LEU A 318 -16.27 16.91 6.69
N THR A 319 -16.79 17.29 7.86
CA THR A 319 -16.66 16.49 9.09
C THR A 319 -17.53 15.24 9.06
N ALA A 320 -18.71 15.27 8.42
CA ALA A 320 -19.53 14.10 8.15
C ALA A 320 -18.79 13.12 7.23
N VAL A 321 -18.25 13.58 6.10
CA VAL A 321 -17.45 12.74 5.18
C VAL A 321 -16.14 12.26 5.82
N SER A 322 -15.51 13.08 6.66
CA SER A 322 -14.31 12.68 7.41
C SER A 322 -14.64 11.69 8.52
N SER A 323 -15.80 11.81 9.17
CA SER A 323 -16.28 10.88 10.19
C SER A 323 -16.90 9.62 9.59
N GLU A 324 -17.46 9.66 8.38
CA GLU A 324 -17.86 8.50 7.58
C GLU A 324 -16.64 7.78 7.02
N LYS A 325 -15.54 8.48 6.71
CA LYS A 325 -14.23 7.85 6.46
C LYS A 325 -13.55 7.29 7.71
N ALA A 326 -13.84 7.82 8.90
CA ALA A 326 -13.27 7.35 10.17
C ALA A 326 -14.17 6.34 10.91
N LYS A 327 -15.46 6.22 10.56
CA LYS A 327 -16.45 5.32 11.19
C LYS A 327 -17.17 4.39 10.19
N GLY A 328 -16.99 4.57 8.90
CA GLY A 328 -17.61 3.72 7.87
C GLY A 328 -16.64 2.70 7.29
N SER A 329 -16.58 1.53 7.95
CA SER A 329 -16.19 0.20 7.44
C SER A 329 -15.19 -0.53 8.33
N GLU A 330 -14.23 0.16 8.94
CA GLU A 330 -13.12 -0.53 9.63
C GLU A 330 -13.31 -0.61 11.16
N SER A 331 -13.89 0.42 11.80
CA SER A 331 -14.01 0.48 13.27
C SER A 331 -15.06 -0.47 13.86
N ASP A 332 -16.21 -0.63 13.23
CA ASP A 332 -17.28 -1.50 13.76
C ASP A 332 -17.00 -2.99 13.51
N GLU A 333 -16.33 -3.31 12.39
CA GLU A 333 -15.77 -4.65 12.16
C GLU A 333 -14.58 -4.96 13.07
N LEU A 334 -13.71 -3.97 13.35
CA LEU A 334 -12.59 -4.15 14.28
C LEU A 334 -13.07 -4.38 15.71
N THR A 335 -14.10 -3.66 16.16
CA THR A 335 -14.63 -3.85 17.52
C THR A 335 -15.37 -5.17 17.68
N THR A 336 -16.11 -5.63 16.67
CA THR A 336 -16.73 -6.97 16.67
C THR A 336 -15.66 -8.08 16.60
N LYS A 337 -14.67 -7.98 15.71
CA LYS A 337 -13.56 -8.93 15.64
C LYS A 337 -12.71 -8.94 16.91
N ASN A 338 -12.44 -7.79 17.54
CA ASN A 338 -11.71 -7.74 18.82
C ASN A 338 -12.49 -8.43 19.93
N LYS A 339 -13.82 -8.30 19.95
CA LYS A 339 -14.67 -8.99 20.91
C LYS A 339 -14.69 -10.50 20.68
N GLU A 340 -14.73 -10.93 19.41
CA GLU A 340 -14.60 -12.35 19.04
C GLU A 340 -13.21 -12.91 19.39
N ILE A 341 -12.15 -12.11 19.26
CA ILE A 341 -10.79 -12.48 19.69
C ILE A 341 -10.73 -12.63 21.22
N GLU A 342 -11.33 -11.72 21.98
CA GLU A 342 -11.40 -11.83 23.45
C GLU A 342 -12.18 -13.08 23.88
N ASP A 343 -13.31 -13.39 23.25
CA ASP A 343 -14.09 -14.60 23.52
C ASP A 343 -13.31 -15.88 23.15
N LEU A 344 -12.56 -15.87 22.04
CA LEU A 344 -11.68 -16.97 21.64
C LEU A 344 -10.51 -17.17 22.60
N LEU A 345 -9.91 -16.09 23.11
CA LEU A 345 -8.86 -16.16 24.14
C LEU A 345 -9.37 -16.79 25.43
N VAL A 346 -10.60 -16.47 25.85
CA VAL A 346 -11.24 -17.11 27.00
C VAL A 346 -11.46 -18.62 26.75
N LEU A 347 -11.90 -19.00 25.55
CA LEU A 347 -12.09 -20.42 25.19
C LEU A 347 -10.76 -21.19 25.10
N LEU A 348 -9.69 -20.55 24.61
CA LEU A 348 -8.35 -21.13 24.57
C LEU A 348 -7.80 -21.33 25.99
N ALA A 349 -7.95 -20.34 26.87
CA ALA A 349 -7.56 -20.48 28.27
C ALA A 349 -8.33 -21.62 28.97
N ASP A 350 -9.61 -21.79 28.68
CA ASP A 350 -10.42 -22.89 29.23
C ASP A 350 -10.00 -24.25 28.63
N GLN A 351 -9.64 -24.30 27.34
CA GLN A 351 -9.04 -25.48 26.72
C GLN A 351 -7.70 -25.83 27.35
N ASP A 352 -6.82 -24.87 27.59
CA ASP A 352 -5.52 -25.10 28.23
C ASP A 352 -5.67 -25.57 29.68
N ALA A 353 -6.64 -25.01 30.41
CA ALA A 353 -7.00 -25.51 31.73
C ALA A 353 -7.46 -26.98 31.67
N LYS A 354 -8.21 -27.35 30.62
CA LYS A 354 -8.69 -28.72 30.39
C LYS A 354 -7.56 -29.66 29.97
N ILE A 355 -6.68 -29.23 29.07
CA ILE A 355 -5.48 -29.96 28.64
C ILE A 355 -4.59 -30.20 29.86
N SER A 356 -4.39 -29.19 30.70
CA SER A 356 -3.65 -29.30 31.95
C SER A 356 -4.29 -30.30 32.93
N GLN A 357 -5.62 -30.36 33.00
CA GLN A 357 -6.34 -31.37 33.79
C GLN A 357 -6.19 -32.78 33.19
N TYR A 358 -6.27 -32.94 31.87
CA TYR A 358 -6.08 -34.22 31.21
C TYR A 358 -4.64 -34.72 31.32
N ARG A 359 -3.64 -33.84 31.15
CA ARG A 359 -2.21 -34.15 31.41
C ARG A 359 -2.00 -34.63 32.84
N ARG A 360 -2.54 -33.90 33.85
CA ARG A 360 -2.50 -34.35 35.25
C ARG A 360 -3.14 -35.73 35.45
N ARG A 361 -4.23 -36.03 34.75
CA ARG A 361 -4.92 -37.32 34.83
C ARG A 361 -4.16 -38.45 34.13
N LEU A 362 -3.49 -38.16 33.01
CA LEU A 362 -2.62 -39.09 32.27
C LEU A 362 -1.37 -39.44 33.09
N ILE A 363 -0.74 -38.45 33.74
CA ILE A 363 0.37 -38.66 34.68
C ILE A 363 -0.07 -39.54 35.85
N GLN A 364 -1.26 -39.31 36.43
CA GLN A 364 -1.81 -40.16 37.50
C GLN A 364 -2.11 -41.60 37.05
N LEU A 365 -2.30 -41.82 35.75
CA LEU A 365 -2.55 -43.14 35.14
C LEU A 365 -1.28 -43.85 34.67
N GLY A 366 -0.10 -43.22 34.84
CA GLY A 366 1.20 -43.84 34.57
C GLY A 366 1.69 -43.72 33.12
N GLU A 367 1.07 -42.88 32.29
CA GLU A 367 1.56 -42.55 30.95
C GLU A 367 2.54 -41.36 30.99
N THR A 368 3.64 -41.46 30.24
CA THR A 368 4.64 -40.39 30.07
C THR A 368 4.10 -39.31 29.15
N VAL A 369 3.74 -38.15 29.72
CA VAL A 369 3.46 -36.93 28.97
C VAL A 369 4.80 -36.25 28.68
N THR A 370 5.17 -36.12 27.42
CA THR A 370 6.36 -35.39 26.98
C THR A 370 6.09 -33.89 27.09
N ASP A 371 6.76 -33.22 28.04
CA ASP A 371 6.79 -31.77 28.16
C ASP A 371 7.58 -31.17 27.01
N ASP A 372 6.93 -30.33 26.20
CA ASP A 372 7.63 -29.43 25.27
C ASP A 372 7.47 -27.95 25.67
N GLU A 373 7.06 -27.64 26.91
CA GLU A 373 7.04 -26.26 27.41
C GLU A 373 7.39 -26.18 28.91
N GLU A 374 8.69 -26.25 29.23
CA GLU A 374 9.21 -25.71 30.50
C GLU A 374 9.83 -24.32 30.26
N GLU A 375 9.29 -23.36 31.02
CA GLU A 375 9.95 -22.19 31.62
C GLU A 375 10.42 -21.04 30.73
N GLN A 376 9.57 -20.01 30.64
CA GLN A 376 10.03 -18.61 30.61
C GLN A 376 9.26 -17.77 31.64
N ASP A 377 9.37 -18.16 32.91
CA ASP A 377 9.12 -17.29 34.06
C ASP A 377 10.39 -17.30 34.92
N GLY A 378 11.16 -16.20 34.90
CA GLY A 378 12.23 -15.96 35.89
C GLY A 378 13.51 -15.27 35.42
N LEU A 379 13.44 -13.99 35.04
CA LEU A 379 14.30 -12.87 35.50
C LEU A 379 14.01 -11.55 34.76
#